data_AF-A0A165PXS7-F1
#
_entry.id   AF-A0A165PXS7-F1
#
_cell.length_a   1.000
_cell.length_b   1.000
_cell.length_c   1.000
_cell.angle_alpha   90.00
_cell.angle_beta   90.00
_cell.angle_gamma   90.00
#
_symmetry.space_group_name_H-M   'P 1'
#
loop_
_entity.id
_entity.type
_entity.pdbx_description
1 polymer ?
#
loop_
_entity_poly.entity_id
_entity_poly.type
_entity_poly.pdbx_seq_one_letter_code
_entity_poly.pdbx_strand_id
1 'polypeptide(L)'
;MPKALKKYKNVKEFLSGVSAFQKEMEKKHKLPAKDVAKYGKLTNDKAAVEKAYMKLVEDEPKLKKISADIETGQKALKSLAKAQDDYIKAHDSVEQITKGMKTLEAEAGGDKKKLIGVEKYQKLRQHLDTANKGYDAAEKKIAQVAALQKQVERFQDTYERERDKIAKSYGVTLTTDAKSLIVLMGKTAEMSMVIG
;
A
#
# COMPACT_ATOMS: atom_id res chain seq x y z
N MET A 1 16.47 1.92 39.75
CA MET A 1 15.33 2.10 38.84
C MET A 1 15.80 2.83 37.59
N PRO A 2 15.31 2.48 36.38
CA PRO A 2 15.61 3.23 35.17
C PRO A 2 15.14 4.68 35.30
N LYS A 3 16.03 5.65 35.06
CA LYS A 3 15.70 7.09 35.09
C LYS A 3 15.61 7.61 33.66
N ALA A 4 14.42 8.10 33.29
CA ALA A 4 14.25 8.80 32.02
C ALA A 4 15.08 10.10 32.02
N LEU A 5 15.96 10.23 31.03
CA LEU A 5 16.85 11.38 30.85
C LEU A 5 16.21 12.41 29.91
N LYS A 6 15.60 11.94 28.81
CA LYS A 6 14.93 12.79 27.82
C LYS A 6 13.87 12.01 27.05
N LYS A 7 12.81 12.70 26.63
CA LYS A 7 11.74 12.13 25.79
C LYS A 7 11.60 12.98 24.53
N TYR A 8 11.34 12.31 23.41
CA TYR A 8 11.12 12.88 22.10
C TYR A 8 9.79 12.35 21.56
N LYS A 9 9.05 13.18 20.82
CA LYS A 9 7.74 12.81 20.28
C LYS A 9 7.85 11.72 19.22
N ASN A 10 8.96 11.67 18.48
CA ASN A 10 9.22 10.70 17.42
C ASN A 10 10.72 10.60 17.11
N VAL A 11 11.07 9.68 16.19
CA VAL A 11 12.47 9.46 15.77
C VAL A 11 13.11 10.68 15.10
N LYS A 12 12.35 11.51 14.37
CA LYS A 12 12.89 12.71 13.71
C LYS A 12 13.36 13.75 14.73
N GLU A 13 12.55 13.99 15.77
CA GLU A 13 12.91 14.87 16.88
C GLU A 13 14.09 14.32 17.70
N PHE A 14 14.14 12.99 17.89
CA PHE A 14 15.28 12.34 18.51
C PHE A 14 16.57 12.58 17.73
N LEU A 15 16.57 12.27 16.42
CA LEU A 15 17.75 12.39 15.55
C LEU A 15 18.25 13.83 15.40
N SER A 16 17.35 14.82 15.40
CA SER A 16 17.75 16.24 15.40
C SER A 16 18.29 16.69 16.75
N GLY A 17 17.82 16.08 17.84
CA GLY A 17 18.22 16.38 19.21
C GLY A 17 19.51 15.70 19.70
N VAL A 18 20.12 14.81 18.91
CA VAL A 18 21.31 14.02 19.30
C VAL A 18 22.47 14.91 19.77
N SER A 19 22.85 15.90 18.97
CA SER A 19 24.00 16.77 19.29
C SER A 19 23.77 17.60 20.57
N ALA A 20 22.53 18.09 20.76
CA ALA A 20 22.16 18.81 21.98
C ALA A 20 22.23 17.88 23.20
N PHE A 21 21.76 16.63 23.06
CA PHE A 21 21.82 15.66 24.15
C PHE A 21 23.25 15.23 24.49
N GLN A 22 24.16 15.12 23.52
CA GLN A 22 25.59 14.86 23.79
C GLN A 22 26.19 15.91 24.74
N LYS A 23 25.87 17.19 24.54
CA LYS A 23 26.30 18.27 25.46
C LYS A 23 25.66 18.14 26.84
N GLU A 24 24.39 17.71 26.91
CA GLU A 24 23.72 17.42 28.18
C GLU A 24 24.33 16.22 28.91
N MET A 25 24.76 15.18 28.19
CA MET A 25 25.44 14.01 28.75
C MET A 25 26.73 14.41 29.48
N GLU A 26 27.54 15.26 28.88
CA GLU A 26 28.78 15.79 29.48
C GLU A 26 28.48 16.70 30.68
N LYS A 27 27.62 17.71 30.50
CA LYS A 27 27.47 18.80 31.48
C LYS A 27 26.52 18.46 32.64
N LYS A 28 25.39 17.84 32.33
CA LYS A 28 24.30 17.59 33.30
C LYS A 28 24.39 16.20 33.90
N HIS A 29 24.75 15.21 33.08
CA HIS A 29 24.85 13.81 33.52
C HIS A 29 26.28 13.39 33.88
N LYS A 30 27.28 14.27 33.69
CA LYS A 30 28.69 14.06 34.03
C LYS A 30 29.27 12.76 33.46
N LEU A 31 28.81 12.37 32.26
CA LEU A 31 29.28 11.16 31.59
C LEU A 31 30.68 11.37 30.97
N PRO A 32 31.57 10.36 31.02
CA PRO A 32 32.88 10.42 30.37
C PRO A 32 32.80 10.70 28.87
N ALA A 33 33.78 11.44 28.33
CA ALA A 33 33.83 11.77 26.90
C ALA A 33 33.81 10.53 25.98
N LYS A 34 34.41 9.42 26.42
CA LYS A 34 34.37 8.13 25.70
C LYS A 34 32.95 7.61 25.50
N ASP A 35 32.08 7.78 26.50
CA ASP A 35 30.69 7.31 26.46
C ASP A 35 29.83 8.24 25.59
N VAL A 36 30.11 9.54 25.62
CA VAL A 36 29.46 10.54 24.76
C VAL A 36 29.81 10.31 23.29
N ALA A 37 31.06 9.96 23.00
CA ALA A 37 31.50 9.58 21.66
C ALA A 37 30.85 8.26 21.19
N LYS A 38 30.74 7.27 22.08
CA LYS A 38 30.06 5.99 21.81
C LYS A 38 28.59 6.19 21.48
N TYR A 39 27.89 7.04 22.25
CA TYR A 39 26.51 7.43 21.95
C TYR A 39 26.39 8.10 20.58
N GLY A 40 27.28 9.07 20.29
CA GLY A 40 27.35 9.73 18.99
C GLY A 40 27.44 8.73 17.84
N LYS A 41 28.38 7.77 17.92
CA LYS A 41 28.54 6.70 16.92
C LYS A 41 27.29 5.84 16.78
N LEU A 42 26.66 5.46 17.90
CA LEU A 42 25.45 4.63 17.92
C LEU A 42 24.28 5.31 17.19
N THR A 43 24.21 6.63 17.25
CA THR A 43 23.13 7.44 16.64
C THR A 43 23.50 8.13 15.33
N ASN A 44 24.71 7.89 14.81
CA ASN A 44 25.23 8.60 13.63
C ASN A 44 24.57 8.13 12.32
N ASP A 45 24.22 6.85 12.23
CA ASP A 45 23.50 6.30 11.09
C ASP A 45 21.99 6.56 11.22
N LYS A 46 21.62 7.80 10.85
CA LYS A 46 20.24 8.27 10.91
C LYS A 46 19.28 7.38 10.12
N ALA A 47 19.71 6.89 8.96
CA ALA A 47 18.88 6.07 8.08
C ALA A 47 18.62 4.69 8.69
N ALA A 48 19.64 4.05 9.26
CA ALA A 48 19.45 2.78 9.97
C ALA A 48 18.53 2.92 11.19
N VAL A 49 18.69 4.00 11.97
CA VAL A 49 17.84 4.28 13.13
C VAL A 49 16.39 4.55 12.73
N GLU A 50 16.15 5.34 11.68
CA GLU A 50 14.80 5.58 11.16
C GLU A 50 14.18 4.30 10.60
N LYS A 51 14.95 3.45 9.92
CA LYS A 51 14.48 2.16 9.43
C LYS A 51 14.09 1.20 10.56
N ALA A 52 14.91 1.10 11.61
CA ALA A 52 14.60 0.27 12.78
C ALA A 52 13.30 0.75 13.46
N TYR A 53 13.16 2.07 13.64
CA TYR A 53 11.96 2.69 14.16
C TYR A 53 10.72 2.39 13.31
N MET A 54 10.80 2.60 12.00
CA MET A 54 9.67 2.36 11.10
C MET A 54 9.29 0.89 11.07
N LYS A 55 10.25 -0.03 11.17
CA LYS A 55 9.97 -1.46 11.30
C LYS A 55 9.10 -1.76 12.53
N LEU A 56 9.38 -1.16 13.69
CA LEU A 56 8.55 -1.34 14.88
C LEU A 56 7.13 -0.82 14.68
N VAL A 57 7.01 0.34 14.05
CA VAL A 57 5.72 0.93 13.71
C VAL A 57 4.95 -0.03 12.80
N GLU A 58 5.56 -0.48 11.70
CA GLU A 58 4.98 -1.40 10.72
C GLU A 58 4.73 -2.81 11.26
N ASP A 59 5.43 -3.20 12.32
CA ASP A 59 5.25 -4.50 12.98
C ASP A 59 3.96 -4.58 13.81
N GLU A 60 3.28 -3.45 14.04
CA GLU A 60 1.99 -3.39 14.72
C GLU A 60 0.92 -4.28 14.04
N PRO A 61 0.18 -5.11 14.81
CA PRO A 61 -0.80 -6.05 14.26
C PRO A 61 -1.82 -5.38 13.32
N LYS A 62 -2.21 -4.14 13.62
CA LYS A 62 -3.16 -3.38 12.80
C LYS A 62 -2.62 -3.07 11.41
N LEU A 63 -1.35 -2.66 11.30
CA LEU A 63 -0.72 -2.39 10.01
C LEU A 63 -0.41 -3.67 9.25
N LYS A 64 0.01 -4.74 9.93
CA LYS A 64 0.18 -6.06 9.29
C LYS A 64 -1.11 -6.54 8.63
N LYS A 65 -2.25 -6.36 9.30
CA LYS A 65 -3.56 -6.72 8.74
C LYS A 65 -3.87 -5.91 7.48
N ILE A 66 -3.73 -4.58 7.54
CA ILE A 66 -4.00 -3.71 6.38
C ILE A 66 -3.04 -4.04 5.23
N SER A 67 -1.76 -4.30 5.52
CA SER A 67 -0.76 -4.70 4.52
C SER A 67 -1.14 -6.01 3.83
N ALA A 68 -1.61 -7.01 4.59
CA ALA A 68 -2.10 -8.27 4.02
C ALA A 68 -3.37 -8.07 3.16
N ASP A 69 -4.27 -7.17 3.55
CA ASP A 69 -5.45 -6.81 2.76
C ASP A 69 -5.05 -6.13 1.43
N ILE A 70 -4.04 -5.24 1.45
CA ILE A 70 -3.45 -4.64 0.24
C ILE A 70 -2.85 -5.71 -0.67
N GLU A 71 -2.03 -6.62 -0.13
CA GLU A 71 -1.40 -7.69 -0.91
C GLU A 71 -2.45 -8.61 -1.56
N THR A 72 -3.50 -8.94 -0.82
CA THR A 72 -4.63 -9.74 -1.32
C THR A 72 -5.34 -9.04 -2.47
N GLY A 73 -5.64 -7.73 -2.32
CA GLY A 73 -6.25 -6.93 -3.38
C GLY A 73 -5.36 -6.81 -4.63
N GLN A 74 -4.04 -6.64 -4.46
CA GLN A 74 -3.08 -6.62 -5.56
C GLN A 74 -2.99 -7.95 -6.30
N LYS A 75 -3.00 -9.09 -5.58
CA LYS A 75 -3.05 -10.43 -6.19
C LYS A 75 -4.35 -10.62 -6.98
N ALA A 76 -5.48 -10.17 -6.45
CA ALA A 76 -6.76 -10.20 -7.16
C ALA A 76 -6.72 -9.36 -8.44
N LEU A 77 -6.18 -8.13 -8.39
CA LEU A 77 -5.99 -7.30 -9.58
C LEU A 77 -5.10 -7.95 -10.63
N LYS A 78 -3.98 -8.57 -10.21
CA LYS A 78 -3.09 -9.31 -11.11
C LYS A 78 -3.79 -10.48 -11.80
N SER A 79 -4.70 -11.17 -11.11
CA SER A 79 -5.50 -12.25 -11.71
C SER A 79 -6.47 -11.74 -12.78
N LEU A 80 -6.85 -10.46 -12.72
CA LEU A 80 -7.74 -9.79 -13.66
C LEU A 80 -6.99 -8.92 -14.69
N ALA A 81 -5.67 -9.06 -14.83
CA ALA A 81 -4.86 -8.20 -15.70
C ALA A 81 -5.30 -8.19 -17.17
N LYS A 82 -5.93 -9.28 -17.65
CA LYS A 82 -6.45 -9.42 -19.01
C LYS A 82 -7.90 -8.95 -19.18
N ALA A 83 -8.58 -8.54 -18.12
CA ALA A 83 -9.99 -8.16 -18.19
C ALA A 83 -10.25 -7.01 -19.16
N GLN A 84 -9.32 -6.06 -19.29
CA GLN A 84 -9.41 -4.95 -20.24
C GLN A 84 -9.30 -5.43 -21.69
N ASP A 85 -8.34 -6.30 -21.99
CA ASP A 85 -8.18 -6.86 -23.33
C ASP A 85 -9.38 -7.73 -23.71
N ASP A 86 -9.89 -8.54 -22.78
CA ASP A 86 -11.08 -9.36 -22.98
C ASP A 86 -12.33 -8.50 -23.24
N TYR A 87 -12.48 -7.39 -22.51
CA TYR A 87 -13.56 -6.43 -22.72
C TYR A 87 -13.49 -5.77 -24.09
N ILE A 88 -12.32 -5.27 -24.50
CA ILE A 88 -12.12 -4.64 -25.81
C ILE A 88 -12.45 -5.65 -26.92
N LYS A 89 -11.95 -6.88 -26.84
CA LYS A 89 -12.25 -7.92 -27.83
C LYS A 89 -13.73 -8.27 -27.92
N ALA A 90 -14.40 -8.39 -26.77
CA ALA A 90 -15.82 -8.69 -26.73
C ALA A 90 -16.65 -7.52 -27.32
N HIS A 91 -16.30 -6.28 -26.97
CA HIS A 91 -16.91 -5.07 -27.50
C HIS A 91 -16.77 -5.00 -29.03
N ASP A 92 -15.55 -5.16 -29.55
CA ASP A 92 -15.27 -5.09 -30.98
C ASP A 92 -16.01 -6.18 -31.76
N SER A 93 -16.13 -7.39 -31.19
CA SER A 93 -16.89 -8.48 -31.79
C SER A 93 -18.38 -8.16 -31.90
N VAL A 94 -18.99 -7.63 -30.84
CA VAL A 94 -20.40 -7.17 -30.86
C VAL A 94 -20.59 -6.07 -31.89
N GLU A 95 -19.66 -5.10 -31.95
CA GLU A 95 -19.74 -3.99 -32.89
C GLU A 95 -19.65 -4.46 -34.34
N GLN A 96 -18.70 -5.36 -34.66
CA GLN A 96 -18.54 -5.92 -36.00
C GLN A 96 -19.77 -6.70 -36.46
N ILE A 97 -20.32 -7.57 -35.59
CA ILE A 97 -21.52 -8.35 -35.91
C ILE A 97 -22.71 -7.40 -36.12
N THR A 98 -22.87 -6.40 -35.25
CA THR A 98 -23.95 -5.41 -35.36
C THR A 98 -23.85 -4.60 -36.65
N LYS A 99 -22.64 -4.19 -37.07
CA LYS A 99 -22.41 -3.53 -38.36
C LYS A 99 -22.81 -4.45 -39.53
N GLY A 100 -22.37 -5.70 -39.52
CA GLY A 100 -22.74 -6.69 -40.54
C GLY A 100 -24.25 -6.90 -40.65
N MET A 101 -24.96 -6.96 -39.53
CA MET A 101 -26.42 -7.03 -39.51
C MET A 101 -27.06 -5.75 -40.08
N LYS A 102 -26.58 -4.57 -39.69
CA LYS A 102 -27.10 -3.29 -40.21
C LYS A 102 -26.92 -3.15 -41.73
N THR A 103 -25.81 -3.63 -42.28
CA THR A 103 -25.59 -3.66 -43.73
C THR A 103 -26.65 -4.52 -44.43
N LEU A 104 -26.93 -5.73 -43.94
CA LEU A 104 -27.96 -6.60 -44.49
C LEU A 104 -29.37 -6.00 -44.34
N GLU A 105 -29.65 -5.34 -43.20
CA GLU A 105 -30.90 -4.61 -42.99
C GLU A 105 -31.06 -3.45 -43.98
N ALA A 106 -29.98 -2.72 -44.29
CA ALA A 106 -29.99 -1.66 -45.28
C ALA A 106 -30.20 -2.20 -46.72
N GLU A 107 -29.52 -3.29 -47.09
CA GLU A 107 -29.69 -3.97 -48.38
C GLU A 107 -31.13 -4.49 -48.60
N ALA A 108 -31.80 -4.88 -47.51
CA ALA A 108 -33.22 -5.26 -47.54
C ALA A 108 -34.20 -4.07 -47.57
N GLY A 109 -33.69 -2.83 -47.60
CA GLY A 109 -34.48 -1.60 -47.53
C GLY A 109 -35.14 -1.37 -46.17
N GLY A 110 -34.54 -1.90 -45.09
CA GLY A 110 -35.08 -1.84 -43.72
C GLY A 110 -36.17 -2.87 -43.40
N ASP A 111 -36.62 -3.65 -44.38
CA ASP A 111 -37.65 -4.67 -44.16
C ASP A 111 -37.06 -5.97 -43.61
N LYS A 112 -37.05 -6.09 -42.28
CA LYS A 112 -36.55 -7.27 -41.56
C LYS A 112 -37.27 -8.57 -41.92
N LYS A 113 -38.49 -8.52 -42.47
CA LYS A 113 -39.21 -9.74 -42.88
C LYS A 113 -38.52 -10.42 -44.06
N LYS A 114 -37.89 -9.66 -44.95
CA LYS A 114 -37.10 -10.19 -46.09
C LYS A 114 -35.85 -10.95 -45.64
N LEU A 115 -35.38 -10.72 -44.41
CA LEU A 115 -34.19 -11.34 -43.85
C LEU A 115 -34.48 -12.63 -43.07
N ILE A 116 -35.75 -12.99 -42.85
CA ILE A 116 -36.14 -14.17 -42.06
C ILE A 116 -35.56 -15.48 -42.63
N GLY A 117 -35.45 -15.59 -43.95
CA GLY A 117 -34.84 -16.74 -44.63
C GLY A 117 -33.37 -16.58 -45.01
N VAL A 118 -32.73 -15.44 -44.71
CA VAL A 118 -31.34 -15.19 -45.10
C VAL A 118 -30.40 -15.85 -44.10
N GLU A 119 -29.78 -16.97 -44.51
CA GLU A 119 -28.91 -17.78 -43.67
C GLU A 119 -27.79 -16.96 -43.01
N LYS A 120 -27.18 -16.04 -43.76
CA LYS A 120 -26.13 -15.13 -43.25
C LYS A 120 -26.65 -14.23 -42.12
N TYR A 121 -27.87 -13.70 -42.23
CA TYR A 121 -28.47 -12.86 -41.19
C TYR A 121 -28.79 -13.67 -39.94
N GLN A 122 -29.32 -14.88 -40.09
CA GLN A 122 -29.61 -15.78 -38.97
C GLN A 122 -28.33 -16.21 -38.23
N LYS A 123 -27.26 -16.55 -38.97
CA LYS A 123 -25.94 -16.83 -38.38
C LYS A 123 -25.41 -15.64 -37.59
N LEU A 124 -25.45 -14.42 -38.17
CA LEU A 124 -25.01 -13.22 -37.46
C LEU A 124 -25.82 -12.97 -36.18
N ARG A 125 -27.14 -13.22 -36.21
CA ARG A 125 -27.99 -13.08 -35.02
C ARG A 125 -27.61 -14.07 -33.91
N GLN A 126 -27.34 -15.32 -34.25
CA GLN A 126 -26.85 -16.33 -33.28
C GLN A 126 -25.47 -15.97 -32.72
N HIS A 127 -24.58 -15.46 -33.58
CA HIS A 127 -23.27 -14.97 -33.14
C HIS A 127 -23.40 -13.74 -32.23
N LEU A 128 -24.34 -12.84 -32.52
CA LEU A 128 -24.61 -11.66 -31.69
C LEU A 128 -25.06 -12.05 -30.28
N ASP A 129 -25.99 -13.00 -30.16
CA ASP A 129 -26.45 -13.49 -28.85
C ASP A 129 -25.30 -14.10 -28.03
N THR A 130 -24.39 -14.80 -28.70
CA THR A 130 -23.20 -15.38 -28.06
C THR A 130 -22.19 -14.30 -27.67
N ALA A 131 -21.95 -13.33 -28.56
CA ALA A 131 -21.05 -12.21 -28.33
C ALA A 131 -21.54 -11.29 -27.19
N ASN A 132 -22.85 -11.03 -27.10
CA ASN A 132 -23.45 -10.27 -26.01
C ASN A 132 -23.24 -10.93 -24.65
N LYS A 133 -23.40 -12.26 -24.55
CA LYS A 133 -23.08 -12.98 -23.30
C LYS A 133 -21.60 -12.85 -22.91
N GLY A 134 -20.70 -12.90 -23.89
CA GLY A 134 -19.27 -12.68 -23.68
C GLY A 134 -18.96 -11.25 -23.22
N TYR A 135 -19.61 -10.26 -23.84
CA TYR A 135 -19.52 -8.85 -23.49
C TYR A 135 -20.00 -8.58 -22.06
N ASP A 136 -21.19 -9.06 -21.68
CA ASP A 136 -21.73 -8.90 -20.32
C ASP A 136 -20.79 -9.50 -19.26
N ALA A 137 -20.16 -10.65 -19.57
CA ALA A 137 -19.20 -11.28 -18.67
C ALA A 137 -17.91 -10.46 -18.55
N ALA A 138 -17.42 -9.87 -19.65
CA ALA A 138 -16.23 -9.03 -19.64
C ALA A 138 -16.48 -7.69 -18.95
N GLU A 139 -17.66 -7.09 -19.14
CA GLU A 139 -18.07 -5.86 -18.46
C GLU A 139 -18.10 -6.04 -16.93
N LYS A 140 -18.65 -7.17 -16.44
CA LYS A 140 -18.63 -7.51 -15.01
C LYS A 140 -17.19 -7.62 -14.46
N LYS A 141 -16.27 -8.20 -15.22
CA LYS A 141 -14.85 -8.31 -14.82
C LYS A 141 -14.19 -6.93 -14.75
N ILE A 142 -14.45 -6.04 -15.71
CA ILE A 142 -13.93 -4.67 -15.67
C ILE A 142 -14.52 -3.86 -14.51
N ALA A 143 -15.81 -3.99 -14.24
CA ALA A 143 -16.42 -3.40 -13.05
C ALA A 143 -15.76 -3.91 -11.75
N GLN A 144 -15.43 -5.21 -11.70
CA GLN A 144 -14.71 -5.80 -10.56
C GLN A 144 -13.28 -5.24 -10.43
N VAL A 145 -12.56 -5.05 -11.54
CA VAL A 145 -11.23 -4.39 -11.53
C VAL A 145 -11.33 -2.99 -10.94
N ALA A 146 -12.28 -2.17 -11.42
CA ALA A 146 -12.46 -0.81 -10.93
C ALA A 146 -12.82 -0.76 -9.44
N ALA A 147 -13.66 -1.69 -8.97
CA ALA A 147 -14.01 -1.81 -7.55
C ALA A 147 -12.80 -2.20 -6.68
N LEU A 148 -12.02 -3.19 -7.13
CA LEU A 148 -10.81 -3.65 -6.43
C LEU A 148 -9.72 -2.57 -6.40
N GLN A 149 -9.53 -1.81 -7.48
CA GLN A 149 -8.58 -0.69 -7.51
C GLN A 149 -8.94 0.35 -6.44
N LYS A 150 -10.20 0.79 -6.39
CA LYS A 150 -10.68 1.72 -5.36
C LYS A 150 -10.52 1.16 -3.95
N GLN A 151 -10.70 -0.14 -3.78
CA GLN A 151 -10.53 -0.79 -2.48
C GLN A 151 -9.06 -0.81 -2.04
N VAL A 152 -8.14 -1.17 -2.94
CA VAL A 152 -6.69 -1.15 -2.66
C VAL A 152 -6.23 0.26 -2.32
N GLU A 153 -6.68 1.27 -3.07
CA GLU A 153 -6.34 2.68 -2.82
C GLU A 153 -6.84 3.13 -1.44
N ARG A 154 -8.07 2.77 -1.05
CA ARG A 154 -8.58 3.01 0.31
C ARG A 154 -7.76 2.32 1.39
N PHE A 155 -7.28 1.10 1.15
CA PHE A 155 -6.43 0.41 2.10
C PHE A 155 -5.05 1.06 2.21
N GLN A 156 -4.48 1.55 1.11
CA GLN A 156 -3.23 2.32 1.11
C GLN A 156 -3.37 3.62 1.91
N ASP A 157 -4.43 4.40 1.66
CA ASP A 157 -4.74 5.60 2.44
C ASP A 157 -4.90 5.30 3.93
N THR A 158 -5.58 4.19 4.25
CA THR A 158 -5.79 3.76 5.63
C THR A 158 -4.47 3.34 6.28
N TYR A 159 -3.63 2.61 5.54
CA TYR A 159 -2.29 2.21 5.99
C TYR A 159 -1.45 3.43 6.36
N GLU A 160 -1.37 4.44 5.48
CA GLU A 160 -0.59 5.64 5.74
C GLU A 160 -1.08 6.41 6.97
N ARG A 161 -2.40 6.63 7.08
CA ARG A 161 -2.99 7.34 8.22
C ARG A 161 -2.76 6.60 9.53
N GLU A 162 -2.93 5.28 9.55
CA GLU A 162 -2.71 4.47 10.75
C GLU A 162 -1.22 4.38 11.10
N ARG A 163 -0.33 4.27 10.10
CA ARG A 163 1.11 4.28 10.30
C ARG A 163 1.56 5.57 10.96
N ASP A 164 1.08 6.71 10.46
CA ASP A 164 1.42 8.02 11.02
C ASP A 164 0.83 8.21 12.44
N LYS A 165 -0.36 7.67 12.69
CA LYS A 165 -0.97 7.67 14.04
C LYS A 165 -0.18 6.83 15.03
N ILE A 166 0.22 5.61 14.64
CA ILE A 166 1.04 4.71 15.45
C ILE A 166 2.41 5.35 15.69
N ALA A 167 3.06 5.87 14.66
CA ALA A 167 4.33 6.57 14.77
C ALA A 167 4.26 7.75 15.75
N LYS A 168 3.15 8.50 15.81
CA LYS A 168 2.97 9.56 16.83
C LYS A 168 2.85 9.02 18.26
N SER A 169 2.37 7.80 18.44
CA SER A 169 2.28 7.14 19.76
C SER A 169 3.60 6.48 20.18
N TYR A 170 4.47 6.17 19.23
CA TYR A 170 5.80 5.60 19.45
C TYR A 170 6.83 6.72 19.71
N GLY A 171 6.80 7.31 20.90
CA GLY A 171 7.84 8.26 21.32
C GLY A 171 9.22 7.60 21.47
N VAL A 172 10.29 8.40 21.47
CA VAL A 172 11.64 7.91 21.79
C VAL A 172 12.02 8.39 23.18
N THR A 173 12.42 7.47 24.07
CA THR A 173 12.83 7.79 25.44
C THR A 173 14.28 7.36 25.66
N LEU A 174 15.13 8.31 26.04
CA LEU A 174 16.46 8.04 26.56
C LEU A 174 16.36 7.78 28.05
N THR A 175 16.83 6.62 28.49
CA THR A 175 16.83 6.21 29.90
C THR A 175 18.20 5.66 30.30
N THR A 176 18.46 5.61 31.60
CA THR A 176 19.66 4.97 32.16
C THR A 176 19.31 4.13 33.38
N ASP A 177 19.98 2.99 33.53
CA ASP A 177 19.91 2.12 34.72
C ASP A 177 21.17 2.23 35.61
N ALA A 178 21.92 3.34 35.48
CA ALA A 178 23.22 3.62 36.08
C ALA A 178 24.42 2.86 35.50
N LYS A 179 24.22 1.74 34.78
CA LYS A 179 25.30 1.01 34.08
C LYS A 179 25.24 1.17 32.57
N SER A 180 24.07 1.53 32.04
CA SER A 180 23.82 1.62 30.62
C SER A 180 23.00 2.85 30.27
N LEU A 181 23.20 3.35 29.06
CA LEU A 181 22.27 4.24 28.37
C LEU A 181 21.42 3.38 27.44
N ILE A 182 20.10 3.57 27.48
CA ILE A 182 19.15 2.81 26.67
C ILE A 182 18.27 3.79 25.91
N VAL A 183 18.13 3.57 24.61
CA VAL A 183 17.18 4.26 23.73
C VAL A 183 15.97 3.36 23.55
N LEU A 184 14.87 3.75 24.16
CA LEU A 184 13.58 3.10 23.98
C LEU A 184 12.86 3.75 22.79
N MET A 185 12.35 2.97 21.86
CA MET A 185 11.46 3.43 20.79
C MET A 185 10.08 2.79 21.01
N GLY A 186 9.08 3.60 21.32
CA GLY A 186 7.81 3.09 21.85
C GLY A 186 8.03 2.38 23.18
N LYS A 187 7.83 1.06 23.20
CA LYS A 187 7.98 0.21 24.40
C LYS A 187 9.21 -0.70 24.38
N THR A 188 9.96 -0.72 23.29
CA THR A 188 11.08 -1.66 23.09
C THR A 188 12.43 -0.96 23.25
N ALA A 189 13.42 -1.69 23.76
CA ALA A 189 14.78 -1.22 23.88
C ALA A 189 15.54 -1.54 22.59
N GLU A 190 15.73 -0.53 21.75
CA GLU A 190 16.31 -0.71 20.40
C GLU A 190 17.80 -0.48 20.37
N MET A 191 18.31 0.36 21.27
CA MET A 191 19.74 0.63 21.36
C MET A 191 20.13 0.69 22.82
N SER A 192 21.27 0.08 23.15
CA SER A 192 21.87 0.21 24.47
C SER A 192 23.37 0.33 24.37
N MET A 193 23.96 1.04 25.33
CA MET A 193 25.40 1.06 25.52
C MET A 193 25.72 1.03 27.00
N VAL A 194 26.66 0.17 27.38
CA VAL A 194 27.29 0.23 28.71
C VAL A 194 28.09 1.52 28.83
N ILE A 195 27.93 2.17 29.98
CA ILE A 195 28.59 3.40 30.44
C ILE A 195 29.61 2.98 31.50
N GLY A 196 30.83 3.52 31.47
CA GLY A 196 31.88 3.16 32.44
C GLY A 196 33.28 3.21 31.88
#